data_AF-A0A6S6T4Y0-F1
#
_entry.id   AF-A0A6S6T4Y0-F1
#
_cell.length_a   1.000
_cell.length_b   1.000
_cell.length_c   1.000
_cell.angle_alpha   90.00
_cell.angle_beta   90.00
_cell.angle_gamma   90.00
#
_symmetry.space_group_name_H-M   'P 1'
#
loop_
_entity.id
_entity.type
_entity.pdbx_description
1 polymer ?
#
loop_
_entity_poly.entity_id
_entity_poly.type
_entity_poly.pdbx_seq_one_letter_code
_entity_poly.pdbx_strand_id
1 'polypeptide(L)' 'MLVSLPPQVSVSKLVQKLKGKSSYKLQREFASLRKEYWGQRMWARGYFACSTGNVTDEMVKAYLADHAGDHDDFRLDPE' A
#
# COMPACT_ATOMS: atom_id res chain seq x y z
N MET A 1 0.14 8.84 -4.85
CA MET A 1 0.80 8.49 -3.57
C MET A 1 1.72 7.31 -3.87
N LEU A 2 2.99 7.37 -3.45
CA LEU A 2 3.88 6.21 -3.49
C LEU A 2 3.97 5.64 -2.07
N VAL A 3 3.83 4.33 -1.93
CA VAL A 3 3.78 3.66 -0.62
C VAL A 3 4.59 2.38 -0.66
N SER A 4 5.48 2.18 0.31
CA SER A 4 6.07 0.87 0.60
C SER A 4 5.12 0.09 1.49
N LEU A 5 4.71 -1.09 1.06
CA LEU A 5 3.73 -1.92 1.74
C LEU A 5 4.28 -3.33 1.90
N PRO A 6 4.28 -3.91 3.12
CA PRO A 6 4.59 -5.32 3.29
C PRO A 6 3.63 -6.18 2.46
N PRO A 7 4.11 -7.26 1.81
CA PRO A 7 3.29 -8.07 0.89
C PRO A 7 2.09 -8.74 1.59
N GLN A 8 2.18 -8.95 2.91
CA GLN A 8 1.10 -9.50 3.74
C GLN A 8 -0.10 -8.55 3.90
N VAL A 9 0.09 -7.26 3.63
CA VAL A 9 -0.96 -6.25 3.78
C VAL A 9 -1.62 -6.03 2.43
N SER A 10 -2.94 -6.26 2.36
CA SER A 10 -3.67 -5.98 1.13
C SER A 10 -3.76 -4.49 0.83
N VAL A 11 -3.58 -4.13 -0.44
CA VAL A 11 -3.74 -2.74 -0.93
C VAL A 11 -5.13 -2.20 -0.60
N SER A 12 -6.18 -3.03 -0.71
CA SER A 12 -7.55 -2.65 -0.37
C SER A 12 -7.70 -2.20 1.08
N LYS A 13 -7.07 -2.91 2.03
CA LYS A 13 -7.11 -2.59 3.46
C LYS A 13 -6.33 -1.31 3.76
N LEU A 14 -5.18 -1.10 3.10
CA LEU A 14 -4.44 0.15 3.19
C LEU A 14 -5.31 1.33 2.73
N VAL A 15 -5.87 1.25 1.52
CA VAL A 15 -6.67 2.34 0.94
C VAL A 15 -7.93 2.61 1.75
N GLN A 16 -8.60 1.58 2.27
CA GLN A 16 -9.73 1.73 3.18
C GLN A 16 -9.34 2.57 4.40
N LYS A 17 -8.21 2.25 5.06
CA LYS A 17 -7.73 3.01 6.22
C LYS A 17 -7.37 4.44 5.85
N LEU A 18 -6.64 4.64 4.75
CA LEU A 18 -6.22 5.97 4.31
C LEU A 18 -7.43 6.87 4.05
N LYS A 19 -8.37 6.42 3.21
CA LYS A 19 -9.57 7.21 2.86
C LYS A 19 -10.47 7.43 4.09
N GLY A 20 -10.64 6.41 4.93
CA GLY A 20 -11.48 6.52 6.12
C GLY A 20 -10.91 7.49 7.16
N LYS A 21 -9.63 7.34 7.50
CA LYS A 21 -8.96 8.18 8.52
C LYS A 21 -8.80 9.63 8.04
N SER A 22 -8.44 9.84 6.78
CA SER A 22 -8.32 11.20 6.24
C SER A 22 -9.68 11.90 6.20
N SER A 23 -10.74 11.22 5.75
CA SER A 23 -12.10 11.77 5.75
C SER A 23 -12.55 12.14 7.17
N TYR A 24 -12.33 11.25 8.14
CA TYR A 24 -12.68 11.51 9.54
C TYR A 24 -11.93 12.72 10.11
N LYS A 25 -10.62 12.83 9.86
CA LYS A 25 -9.81 13.94 10.36
C LYS A 25 -10.25 15.27 9.73
N LEU A 26 -10.38 15.31 8.41
CA LEU A 26 -10.75 16.52 7.69
C LEU A 26 -12.14 17.04 8.09
N GLN A 27 -13.12 16.15 8.24
CA GLN A 27 -14.47 16.57 8.65
C GLN A 27 -14.56 17.07 10.09
N ARG A 28 -13.65 16.62 10.97
CA ARG A 28 -13.55 17.14 12.34
C ARG A 28 -12.88 18.50 12.40
N GLU A 29 -11.85 18.69 11.59
CA GLU A 29 -11.05 19.91 11.57
C GLU A 29 -11.79 21.04 10.84
N PHE A 30 -12.52 20.72 9.76
CA PHE A 30 -13.21 21.70 8.93
C PHE A 30 -14.71 21.46 8.93
N ALA A 31 -15.40 22.11 9.88
CA ALA A 31 -16.85 22.01 10.02
C ALA A 31 -17.63 22.44 8.76
N SER A 32 -17.04 23.33 7.93
CA SER A 32 -17.60 23.77 6.65
C SER A 32 -17.80 22.62 5.66
N LEU A 33 -16.90 21.64 5.64
CA LEU A 33 -16.97 20.50 4.71
C LEU A 33 -18.24 19.65 4.90
N ARG A 34 -18.84 19.66 6.10
CA ARG A 34 -20.11 18.95 6.37
C ARG A 34 -21.28 19.54 5.59
N LYS A 35 -21.24 20.83 5.25
CA LYS A 35 -22.27 21.50 4.45
C LYS A 35 -22.08 21.26 2.95
N GLU A 36 -20.83 21.11 2.52
CA GLU A 36 -20.48 20.95 1.11
C GLU A 36 -20.61 19.49 0.64
N TYR A 37 -20.21 18.52 1.47
CA TYR A 37 -20.31 17.10 1.15
C TYR A 37 -21.53 16.46 1.82
N TRP A 38 -22.66 16.42 1.09
CA TRP A 38 -23.87 15.73 1.54
C TRP A 38 -23.58 14.26 1.87
N GLY A 39 -23.98 13.83 3.07
CA GLY A 39 -23.70 12.47 3.56
C GLY A 39 -22.23 12.18 3.85
N GLN A 40 -21.40 13.22 4.05
CA GLN A 40 -20.02 13.09 4.54
C GLN A 40 -19.11 12.23 3.64
N ARG A 41 -19.45 12.13 2.34
CA ARG A 41 -18.69 11.38 1.33
C ARG A 41 -17.58 12.24 0.75
N MET A 42 -16.39 12.13 1.33
CA MET A 42 -15.24 12.92 0.92
C MET A 42 -14.48 12.34 -0.27
N TRP A 43 -14.49 11.00 -0.42
CA TRP A 43 -13.73 10.30 -1.45
C TRP A 43 -14.65 9.47 -2.34
N ALA A 44 -14.26 9.31 -3.62
CA ALA A 44 -14.93 8.39 -4.54
C ALA A 44 -14.93 6.95 -3.99
N ARG A 45 -15.84 6.09 -4.44
CA ARG A 45 -15.91 4.68 -3.98
C ARG A 45 -14.65 3.90 -4.38
N GLY A 46 -14.21 4.04 -5.62
CA GLY A 46 -13.06 3.32 -6.17
C GLY A 46 -11.70 3.86 -5.74
N TYR A 47 -10.66 3.13 -6.15
CA TYR A 47 -9.26 3.54 -6.09
C TYR A 47 -8.50 2.87 -7.23
N PHE A 48 -7.36 3.45 -7.60
CA PHE A 48 -6.42 2.86 -8.53
C PHE A 48 -5.09 2.62 -7.82
N ALA A 49 -4.46 1.49 -8.09
CA ALA A 49 -3.15 1.14 -7.57
C ALA A 49 -2.38 0.35 -8.63
N CYS A 50 -1.09 0.63 -8.75
CA CYS A 50 -0.17 -0.07 -9.64
C CYS A 50 1.16 -0.24 -8.89
N SER A 51 1.82 -1.39 -9.06
CA SER A 51 3.18 -1.59 -8.58
C SER A 51 4.13 -0.71 -9.39
N THR A 52 5.06 -0.05 -8.70
CA THR A 52 6.25 0.51 -9.34
C THR A 52 7.38 -0.50 -9.18
N GLY A 53 8.11 -0.80 -10.25
CA GLY A 53 9.16 -1.80 -10.22
C GLY A 53 10.24 -1.51 -11.25
N ASN A 54 11.46 -1.30 -10.77
CA ASN A 54 12.68 -1.61 -11.48
C ASN A 54 13.38 -2.67 -10.60
N VAL A 55 12.93 -3.92 -10.70
CA VAL A 55 13.55 -5.02 -9.96
C VAL A 55 14.78 -5.42 -10.76
N THR A 56 15.97 -5.11 -10.26
CA THR A 56 17.24 -5.55 -10.86
C THR A 56 17.67 -6.89 -10.25
N ASP A 57 18.37 -7.72 -11.02
CA ASP A 57 18.92 -9.00 -10.54
C ASP A 57 19.77 -8.84 -9.27
N GLU A 58 20.41 -7.68 -9.11
CA GLU A 58 21.20 -7.32 -7.93
C GLU A 58 20.35 -7.22 -6.66
N MET A 59 19.15 -6.62 -6.76
CA MET A 59 18.21 -6.53 -5.64
C MET A 59 17.66 -7.90 -5.26
N VAL A 60 17.42 -8.78 -6.24
CA VAL A 60 16.97 -10.15 -5.99
C VAL A 60 18.07 -10.96 -5.31
N LYS A 61 19.31 -10.88 -5.79
CA LYS A 61 20.46 -11.55 -5.18
C LYS A 61 20.73 -11.06 -3.76
N ALA A 62 20.62 -9.76 -3.50
CA ALA A 62 20.78 -9.19 -2.16
C ALA A 62 19.67 -9.68 -1.21
N TYR A 63 18.42 -9.70 -1.66
CA TYR A 63 17.28 -10.21 -0.89
C TYR A 63 17.44 -11.70 -0.53
N LEU A 64 17.89 -12.53 -1.49
CA LEU A 64 18.15 -13.95 -1.26
C LEU A 64 19.30 -14.19 -0.29
N ALA A 65 20.38 -13.40 -0.38
CA ALA A 65 21.52 -13.51 0.53
C ALA A 65 21.17 -13.14 1.98
N ASP A 66 20.35 -12.12 2.18
CA ASP A 66 19.91 -11.65 3.51
C ASP A 66 18.92 -12.62 4.17
N HIS A 67 18.15 -13.38 3.37
CA HIS A 67 17.14 -14.32 3.86
C HIS A 67 17.56 -15.79 3.86
N ALA A 68 18.67 -16.17 3.23
CA ALA A 68 19.22 -17.53 3.32
C ALA A 68 19.71 -17.93 4.73
N GLY A 69 19.74 -16.99 5.69
CA GLY A 69 20.13 -17.23 7.08
C GLY A 69 19.02 -17.84 7.96
N ASP A 70 17.77 -17.87 7.52
CA ASP A 70 16.63 -18.34 8.33
C ASP A 70 15.59 -19.04 7.43
N HIS A 71 15.74 -20.36 7.25
CA HIS A 71 14.79 -21.31 6.66
C HIS A 71 14.18 -20.99 5.27
N ASP A 72 14.78 -21.53 4.19
CA ASP A 72 14.13 -22.45 3.22
C ASP A 72 14.95 -22.58 1.91
N ASP A 73 15.17 -23.83 1.48
CA ASP A 73 15.96 -24.25 0.33
C ASP A 73 15.20 -23.99 -0.99
N PHE A 74 15.22 -22.75 -1.48
CA PHE A 74 14.72 -22.43 -2.81
C PHE A 74 15.87 -22.51 -3.84
N ARG A 75 16.04 -23.68 -4.46
CA ARG A 75 16.99 -23.88 -5.56
C ARG A 75 16.36 -23.45 -6.88
N LEU A 76 17.01 -22.53 -7.58
CA LEU A 76 16.76 -22.26 -8.99
C LEU A 76 17.72 -23.12 -9.81
N ASP A 77 17.19 -24.08 -10.55
CA ASP A 77 17.97 -24.86 -11.51
C ASP A 77 18.38 -23.96 -12.69
N PRO A 78 19.65 -23.98 -13.12
CA PRO A 78 20.10 -23.27 -14.32
C PRO A 78 19.75 -24.08 -15.58
N GLU A 79 19.17 -23.42 -16.59
CA GLU A 79 19.27 -23.84 -18.00
C GLU A 79 20.68 -23.55 -18.56
#